data_AF-A0A5A8AN20-F1
#
_entry.id   AF-A0A5A8AN20-F1
#
_cell.length_a   1.000
_cell.length_b   1.000
_cell.length_c   1.000
_cell.angle_alpha   90.00
_cell.angle_beta   90.00
_cell.angle_gamma   90.00
#
_symmetry.space_group_name_H-M   'P 1'
#
loop_
_entity.id
_entity.type
_entity.pdbx_description
1 polymer ?
#
loop_
_entity_poly.entity_id
_entity_poly.type
_entity_poly.pdbx_seq_one_letter_code
_entity_poly.pdbx_strand_id
1 'polypeptide(L)'
;MSTLVLTFSCSKKSDTKDSQNMTATAGDSAKTSAIKPTGAAPDWGKTMKPEMLAVIEKLGSYGDKPIETLKPQEARKNHTPTDAVMDLVKENNIAMPAPKVDTTGTNIDVTGGKIHLRMYTPKTGNGPFPVIVYYHGGGFVIADPDVYNASAQGLAEQTGAIVVSVAYRRAPEHKFPTAHNDAFAAYEWVVKNAASIKGDPKKIAVAGESAGGNLAANVSIMARDKKIMLPLHQILVYPIAQSDMNTASYVKYANAKPLNKAMMAWFTKNYVNTMSEAKDPRISLVNADLKGLPPTTIITAEIDPLNQDGKMLAEKLSAAGVKVDSKDYTGVTHEFFGMAIIVPEAKQAQAYAAEKLKAAFK
;
A
#
# COMPACT_ATOMS: atom_id res chain seq x y z
N MET A 1 42.44 77.69 10.65
CA MET A 1 42.53 77.61 12.11
C MET A 1 42.10 76.22 12.55
N SER A 2 43.04 75.50 13.17
CA SER A 2 42.88 74.41 14.15
C SER A 2 42.07 73.14 13.79
N THR A 3 42.46 71.91 14.12
CA THR A 3 43.73 71.32 14.59
C THR A 3 43.56 69.80 14.39
N LEU A 4 44.63 69.16 13.93
CA LEU A 4 44.85 67.72 13.88
C LEU A 4 45.46 67.27 15.23
N VAL A 5 44.96 66.20 15.87
CA VAL A 5 45.77 65.34 16.75
C VAL A 5 45.27 63.89 16.69
N LEU A 6 46.13 63.01 16.17
CA LEU A 6 46.17 61.56 16.43
C LEU A 6 46.82 61.33 17.80
N THR A 7 46.41 60.30 18.54
CA THR A 7 47.38 59.39 19.19
C THR A 7 46.76 58.11 19.78
N PHE A 8 47.49 57.01 19.50
CA PHE A 8 47.77 55.80 20.29
C PHE A 8 46.89 54.54 20.29
N SER A 9 47.64 53.44 20.23
CA SER A 9 47.38 52.03 19.95
C SER A 9 47.32 51.17 21.23
N CYS A 10 46.86 49.92 21.05
CA CYS A 10 46.98 48.71 21.90
C CYS A 10 46.05 48.66 23.13
N SER A 11 45.33 47.56 23.43
CA SER A 11 45.74 46.14 23.37
C SER A 11 44.55 45.16 23.45
N LYS A 12 44.65 44.03 22.71
CA LYS A 12 44.26 42.61 22.99
C LYS A 12 43.13 42.35 24.02
N LYS A 13 42.14 41.46 23.87
CA LYS A 13 42.00 40.16 23.19
C LYS A 13 40.55 39.70 23.43
N SER A 14 39.84 39.10 22.47
CA SER A 14 38.93 37.96 22.73
C SER A 14 38.42 37.36 21.41
N ASP A 15 38.96 36.19 21.09
CA ASP A 15 38.34 35.03 20.46
C ASP A 15 37.33 35.23 19.33
N THR A 16 37.84 35.15 18.10
CA THR A 16 37.10 34.69 16.92
C THR A 16 37.51 33.24 16.65
N LYS A 17 36.55 32.31 16.73
CA LYS A 17 36.61 31.05 15.99
C LYS A 17 35.36 30.94 15.13
N ASP A 18 35.60 31.22 13.86
CA ASP A 18 34.71 30.99 12.76
C ASP A 18 34.68 29.51 12.40
N SER A 19 33.47 29.00 12.18
CA SER A 19 33.09 28.00 11.18
C SER A 19 33.66 26.57 11.22
N GLN A 20 32.77 25.64 10.81
CA GLN A 20 32.99 24.22 10.47
C GLN A 20 33.01 23.21 11.62
N ASN A 21 31.82 22.69 11.95
CA ASN A 21 31.48 21.27 11.83
C ASN A 21 30.11 21.02 12.49
N MET A 22 29.04 20.90 11.69
CA MET A 22 27.87 20.16 12.14
C MET A 22 27.98 18.74 11.59
N THR A 23 28.57 17.90 12.43
CA THR A 23 28.55 16.45 12.36
C THR A 23 27.13 15.95 12.08
N ALA A 24 26.98 15.26 10.95
CA ALA A 24 25.90 14.33 10.71
C ALA A 24 25.79 13.38 11.92
N THR A 25 24.62 13.33 12.54
CA THR A 25 24.31 12.30 13.51
C THR A 25 24.22 10.97 12.76
N ALA A 26 25.19 10.11 13.04
CA ALA A 26 25.17 8.67 12.79
C ALA A 26 23.79 8.11 13.19
N GLY A 27 23.12 7.33 12.35
CA GLY A 27 23.66 6.17 11.67
C GLY A 27 23.10 4.95 12.37
N ASP A 28 21.79 4.72 12.23
CA ASP A 28 21.22 3.41 12.53
C ASP A 28 21.39 2.53 11.28
N SER A 29 22.66 2.28 10.95
CA SER A 29 23.04 1.25 9.99
C SER A 29 23.02 -0.07 10.75
N ALA A 30 21.83 -0.56 11.09
CA ALA A 30 21.65 -1.99 11.21
C ALA A 30 22.15 -2.57 9.89
N LYS A 31 23.27 -3.30 9.93
CA LYS A 31 23.75 -4.09 8.81
C LYS A 31 22.64 -5.08 8.49
N THR A 32 21.73 -4.72 7.59
CA THR A 32 20.90 -5.71 6.91
C THR A 32 21.90 -6.58 6.17
N SER A 33 22.18 -7.77 6.68
CA SER A 33 22.81 -8.80 5.88
C SER A 33 21.86 -8.99 4.71
N ALA A 34 22.19 -8.40 3.56
CA ALA A 34 21.33 -8.41 2.39
C ALA A 34 21.02 -9.87 2.09
N ILE A 35 19.74 -10.24 2.20
CA ILE A 35 19.29 -11.60 1.92
C ILE A 35 19.67 -11.87 0.47
N LYS A 36 20.43 -12.93 0.26
CA LYS A 36 20.90 -13.30 -1.08
C LYS A 36 20.02 -14.41 -1.64
N PRO A 37 19.62 -14.31 -2.92
CA PRO A 37 19.00 -15.42 -3.61
C PRO A 37 20.00 -16.58 -3.78
N THR A 38 19.45 -17.77 -3.94
CA THR A 38 20.18 -19.03 -4.12
C THR A 38 20.37 -19.37 -5.60
N GLY A 39 19.49 -18.90 -6.47
CA GLY A 39 19.49 -19.17 -7.90
C GLY A 39 19.56 -17.92 -8.78
N ALA A 40 19.54 -18.15 -10.09
CA ALA A 40 19.42 -17.08 -11.08
C ALA A 40 17.96 -16.63 -11.21
N ALA A 41 17.77 -15.35 -11.57
CA ALA A 41 16.44 -14.83 -11.85
C ALA A 41 15.76 -15.61 -12.98
N PRO A 42 14.46 -15.93 -12.85
CA PRO A 42 13.73 -16.67 -13.88
C PRO A 42 13.51 -15.82 -15.14
N ASP A 43 13.22 -16.48 -16.27
CA ASP A 43 13.06 -15.80 -17.57
C ASP A 43 12.00 -14.69 -17.57
N TRP A 44 10.93 -14.86 -16.79
CA TRP A 44 9.84 -13.88 -16.65
C TRP A 44 10.20 -12.68 -15.75
N GLY A 45 11.36 -12.72 -15.08
CA GLY A 45 11.77 -11.73 -14.08
C GLY A 45 13.27 -11.41 -14.11
N LYS A 46 13.89 -11.31 -15.29
CA LYS A 46 15.35 -11.10 -15.45
C LYS A 46 15.90 -9.85 -14.75
N THR A 47 15.06 -8.83 -14.54
CA THR A 47 15.40 -7.57 -13.88
C THR A 47 15.15 -7.61 -12.37
N MET A 48 14.68 -8.73 -11.82
CA MET A 48 14.34 -8.87 -10.41
C MET A 48 15.55 -8.61 -9.52
N LYS A 49 15.35 -7.79 -8.49
CA LYS A 49 16.40 -7.46 -7.54
C LYS A 49 16.64 -8.60 -6.55
N PRO A 50 17.86 -8.73 -5.99
CA PRO A 50 18.26 -9.90 -5.21
C PRO A 50 17.32 -10.23 -4.03
N GLU A 51 16.92 -9.23 -3.25
CA GLU A 51 16.05 -9.44 -2.08
C GLU A 51 14.65 -9.86 -2.49
N MET A 52 14.11 -9.29 -3.58
CA MET A 52 12.83 -9.73 -4.15
C MET A 52 12.93 -11.16 -4.67
N LEU A 53 14.03 -11.52 -5.34
CA LEU A 53 14.26 -12.87 -5.84
C LEU A 53 14.33 -13.88 -4.70
N ALA A 54 15.00 -13.56 -3.59
CA ALA A 54 15.03 -14.43 -2.43
C ALA A 54 13.62 -14.70 -1.86
N VAL A 55 12.74 -13.70 -1.84
CA VAL A 55 11.33 -13.89 -1.43
C VAL A 55 10.60 -14.83 -2.38
N ILE A 56 10.76 -14.66 -3.69
CA ILE A 56 10.12 -15.50 -4.70
C ILE A 56 10.63 -16.95 -4.63
N GLU A 57 11.93 -17.15 -4.45
CA GLU A 57 12.52 -18.47 -4.25
C GLU A 57 11.98 -19.13 -2.99
N LYS A 58 11.93 -18.39 -1.87
CA LYS A 58 11.38 -18.89 -0.62
C LYS A 58 9.91 -19.27 -0.78
N LEU A 59 9.09 -18.41 -1.40
CA LEU A 59 7.69 -18.71 -1.68
C LEU A 59 7.54 -19.96 -2.56
N GLY A 60 8.40 -20.12 -3.57
CA GLY A 60 8.41 -21.31 -4.43
C GLY A 60 8.81 -22.58 -3.69
N SER A 61 9.65 -22.49 -2.66
CA SER A 61 10.16 -23.63 -1.89
C SER A 61 9.07 -24.38 -1.10
N TYR A 62 7.94 -23.74 -0.80
CA TYR A 62 6.83 -24.40 -0.11
C TYR A 62 6.14 -25.46 -0.98
N GLY A 63 6.31 -25.40 -2.31
CA GLY A 63 5.72 -26.39 -3.22
C GLY A 63 4.20 -26.34 -3.29
N ASP A 64 3.59 -25.20 -2.92
CA ASP A 64 2.15 -25.02 -2.97
C ASP A 64 1.60 -25.16 -4.40
N LYS A 65 0.40 -25.71 -4.51
CA LYS A 65 -0.27 -25.86 -5.81
C LYS A 65 -0.68 -24.47 -6.34
N PRO A 66 -0.57 -24.22 -7.66
CA PRO A 66 -1.04 -22.97 -8.27
C PRO A 66 -2.51 -22.71 -7.94
N ILE A 67 -2.83 -21.53 -7.40
CA ILE A 67 -4.18 -21.24 -6.88
C ILE A 67 -5.27 -21.36 -7.95
N GLU A 68 -4.93 -21.11 -9.21
CA GLU A 68 -5.83 -21.21 -10.36
C GLU A 68 -6.32 -22.66 -10.62
N THR A 69 -5.69 -23.64 -9.97
CA THR A 69 -6.07 -25.06 -10.01
C THR A 69 -6.90 -25.50 -8.79
N LEU A 70 -7.04 -24.64 -7.78
CA LEU A 70 -7.64 -24.96 -6.49
C LEU A 70 -9.05 -24.39 -6.34
N LYS A 71 -9.82 -24.96 -5.39
CA LYS A 71 -11.01 -24.28 -4.86
C LYS A 71 -10.58 -23.11 -3.96
N PRO A 72 -11.36 -22.03 -3.86
CA PRO A 72 -11.01 -20.87 -3.04
C PRO A 72 -10.66 -21.18 -1.58
N GLN A 73 -11.37 -22.12 -0.95
CA GLN A 73 -11.09 -22.52 0.44
C GLN A 73 -9.75 -23.24 0.61
N GLU A 74 -9.26 -23.92 -0.43
CA GLU A 74 -7.93 -24.55 -0.46
C GLU A 74 -6.86 -23.50 -0.78
N ALA A 75 -7.10 -22.64 -1.78
CA ALA A 75 -6.19 -21.56 -2.15
C ALA A 75 -5.87 -20.62 -0.97
N ARG A 76 -6.85 -20.37 -0.08
CA ARG A 76 -6.67 -19.57 1.15
C ARG A 76 -5.70 -20.18 2.16
N LYS A 77 -5.31 -21.45 2.00
CA LYS A 77 -4.38 -22.15 2.89
C LYS A 77 -2.94 -22.19 2.35
N ASN A 78 -2.73 -21.77 1.10
CA ASN A 78 -1.39 -21.67 0.55
C ASN A 78 -0.60 -20.60 1.32
N HIS A 79 0.71 -20.79 1.39
CA HIS A 79 1.63 -19.78 1.89
C HIS A 79 1.56 -18.53 1.03
N THR A 80 1.76 -17.41 1.69
CA THR A 80 1.73 -16.08 1.12
C THR A 80 3.14 -15.51 0.99
N PRO A 81 3.33 -14.44 0.20
CA PRO A 81 4.60 -13.72 0.21
C PRO A 81 4.98 -13.19 1.61
N THR A 82 4.00 -12.91 2.47
CA THR A 82 4.23 -12.54 3.88
C THR A 82 4.86 -13.69 4.66
N ASP A 83 4.42 -14.94 4.47
CA ASP A 83 5.03 -16.11 5.11
C ASP A 83 6.49 -16.29 4.68
N ALA A 84 6.76 -16.15 3.37
CA ALA A 84 8.11 -16.18 2.82
C ALA A 84 9.02 -15.11 3.45
N VAL A 85 8.52 -13.89 3.60
CA VAL A 85 9.24 -12.79 4.28
C VAL A 85 9.56 -13.16 5.73
N MET A 86 8.58 -13.67 6.48
CA MET A 86 8.73 -13.99 7.90
C MET A 86 9.69 -15.15 8.14
N ASP A 87 9.67 -16.17 7.28
CA ASP A 87 10.66 -17.24 7.34
C ASP A 87 12.06 -16.75 7.01
N LEU A 88 12.23 -15.92 5.98
CA LEU A 88 13.54 -15.33 5.66
C LEU A 88 14.08 -14.46 6.80
N VAL A 89 13.22 -13.67 7.44
CA VAL A 89 13.57 -12.89 8.64
C VAL A 89 14.10 -13.82 9.74
N LYS A 90 13.41 -14.93 10.00
CA LYS A 90 13.79 -15.91 11.02
C LYS A 90 15.10 -16.62 10.67
N GLU A 91 15.23 -17.14 9.45
CA GLU A 91 16.39 -17.87 8.97
C GLU A 91 17.67 -17.01 8.97
N ASN A 92 17.53 -15.72 8.69
CA ASN A 92 18.64 -14.77 8.64
C ASN A 92 18.84 -14.00 9.97
N ASN A 93 18.12 -14.36 11.04
CA ASN A 93 18.18 -13.70 12.34
C ASN A 93 18.00 -12.17 12.27
N ILE A 94 17.09 -11.71 11.41
CA ILE A 94 16.77 -10.29 11.26
C ILE A 94 15.93 -9.85 12.45
N ALA A 95 16.38 -8.82 13.16
CA ALA A 95 15.66 -8.29 14.31
C ALA A 95 14.36 -7.60 13.87
N MET A 96 13.22 -8.05 14.42
CA MET A 96 11.93 -7.40 14.20
C MET A 96 11.83 -6.15 15.09
N PRO A 97 11.54 -4.97 14.52
CA PRO A 97 11.36 -3.76 15.32
C PRO A 97 10.11 -3.90 16.21
N ALA A 98 10.19 -3.32 17.41
CA ALA A 98 9.04 -3.26 18.30
C ALA A 98 7.92 -2.40 17.67
N PRO A 99 6.65 -2.87 17.68
CA PRO A 99 5.52 -2.11 17.13
C PRO A 99 5.35 -0.75 17.82
N LYS A 100 5.19 0.32 17.01
CA LYS A 100 4.96 1.70 17.49
C LYS A 100 3.47 2.07 17.57
N VAL A 101 2.61 1.09 17.34
CA VAL A 101 1.15 1.20 17.37
C VAL A 101 0.55 0.17 18.32
N ASP A 102 -0.59 0.50 18.88
CA ASP A 102 -1.49 -0.46 19.53
C ASP A 102 -2.46 -1.03 18.48
N THR A 103 -2.79 -2.31 18.61
CA THR A 103 -3.75 -2.98 17.73
C THR A 103 -5.02 -3.28 18.51
N THR A 104 -6.16 -2.78 18.03
CA THR A 104 -7.49 -3.10 18.57
C THR A 104 -8.43 -3.49 17.43
N GLY A 105 -9.62 -3.97 17.74
CA GLY A 105 -10.58 -4.38 16.73
C GLY A 105 -12.01 -4.14 17.15
N THR A 106 -12.88 -3.89 16.18
CA THR A 106 -14.33 -3.78 16.38
C THR A 106 -15.08 -4.41 15.22
N ASN A 107 -16.29 -4.92 15.49
CA ASN A 107 -17.18 -5.41 14.45
C ASN A 107 -18.22 -4.34 14.12
N ILE A 108 -18.52 -4.17 12.83
CA ILE A 108 -19.57 -3.27 12.36
C ILE A 108 -20.62 -4.05 11.59
N ASP A 109 -21.86 -3.58 11.66
CA ASP A 109 -22.95 -4.13 10.87
C ASP A 109 -22.87 -3.62 9.43
N VAL A 110 -23.12 -4.53 8.49
CA VAL A 110 -23.23 -4.26 7.05
C VAL A 110 -24.46 -4.97 6.50
N THR A 111 -24.91 -4.60 5.30
CA THR A 111 -26.03 -5.28 4.67
C THR A 111 -25.74 -6.77 4.51
N GLY A 112 -26.55 -7.61 5.16
CA GLY A 112 -26.43 -9.07 5.10
C GLY A 112 -25.29 -9.67 5.92
N GLY A 113 -24.73 -8.96 6.91
CA GLY A 113 -23.71 -9.55 7.79
C GLY A 113 -23.01 -8.54 8.71
N LYS A 114 -21.82 -8.93 9.17
CA LYS A 114 -20.90 -8.07 9.91
C LYS A 114 -19.51 -8.17 9.28
N ILE A 115 -18.72 -7.10 9.39
CA ILE A 115 -17.30 -7.12 9.04
C ILE A 115 -16.47 -6.65 10.23
N HIS A 116 -15.21 -7.10 10.27
CA HIS A 116 -14.27 -6.70 11.30
C HIS A 116 -13.39 -5.54 10.81
N LEU A 117 -13.16 -4.56 11.68
CA LEU A 117 -12.21 -3.48 11.49
C LEU A 117 -11.07 -3.66 12.48
N ARG A 118 -9.85 -3.85 11.97
CA ARG A 118 -8.63 -3.85 12.79
C ARG A 118 -8.01 -2.46 12.75
N MET A 119 -7.71 -1.90 13.91
CA MET A 119 -7.22 -0.54 14.05
C MET A 119 -5.79 -0.55 14.59
N TYR A 120 -4.90 0.14 13.89
CA TYR A 120 -3.53 0.42 14.31
C TYR A 120 -3.45 1.87 14.76
N THR A 121 -3.28 2.09 16.06
CA THR A 121 -3.30 3.43 16.67
C THR A 121 -1.91 3.81 17.16
N PRO A 122 -1.35 4.98 16.78
CA PRO A 122 -0.05 5.42 17.30
C PRO A 122 0.01 5.42 18.83
N LYS A 123 1.08 4.82 19.40
CA LYS A 123 1.31 4.80 20.86
C LYS A 123 1.67 6.18 21.43
N THR A 124 2.10 7.11 20.58
CA THR A 124 2.55 8.44 20.97
C THR A 124 1.74 9.50 20.24
N GLY A 125 1.62 10.68 20.86
CA GLY A 125 0.76 11.78 20.40
C GLY A 125 -0.58 11.82 21.12
N ASN A 126 -1.20 13.00 21.16
CA ASN A 126 -2.43 13.25 21.92
C ASN A 126 -3.70 13.21 21.06
N GLY A 127 -3.56 13.00 19.74
CA GLY A 127 -4.66 13.11 18.78
C GLY A 127 -5.25 14.54 18.67
N PRO A 128 -6.39 14.69 17.96
CA PRO A 128 -6.97 13.66 17.11
C PRO A 128 -6.02 13.30 15.95
N PHE A 129 -5.88 12.01 15.67
CA PHE A 129 -4.96 11.52 14.64
C PHE A 129 -5.63 11.55 13.26
N PRO A 130 -4.91 11.80 12.15
CA PRO A 130 -5.44 11.48 10.83
C PRO A 130 -5.84 9.99 10.75
N VAL A 131 -6.76 9.64 9.85
CA VAL A 131 -7.25 8.28 9.68
C VAL A 131 -7.03 7.82 8.25
N ILE A 132 -6.55 6.59 8.07
CA ILE A 132 -6.42 5.92 6.78
C ILE A 132 -7.31 4.68 6.83
N VAL A 133 -8.31 4.60 5.96
CA VAL A 133 -9.08 3.35 5.78
C VAL A 133 -8.34 2.50 4.75
N TYR A 134 -7.90 1.32 5.17
CA TYR A 134 -7.02 0.45 4.41
C TYR A 134 -7.74 -0.83 3.98
N TYR A 135 -7.60 -1.17 2.69
CA TYR A 135 -8.22 -2.34 2.09
C TYR A 135 -7.13 -3.30 1.58
N HIS A 136 -7.15 -4.52 2.09
CA HIS A 136 -6.20 -5.56 1.71
C HIS A 136 -6.43 -6.05 0.27
N GLY A 137 -5.42 -6.69 -0.32
CA GLY A 137 -5.52 -7.30 -1.66
C GLY A 137 -6.05 -8.73 -1.63
N GLY A 138 -5.51 -9.60 -2.49
CA GLY A 138 -5.95 -11.01 -2.60
C GLY A 138 -7.08 -11.24 -3.61
N GLY A 139 -7.19 -10.41 -4.65
CA GLY A 139 -8.11 -10.64 -5.77
C GLY A 139 -9.58 -10.78 -5.36
N PHE A 140 -9.98 -10.15 -4.26
CA PHE A 140 -11.30 -10.26 -3.60
C PHE A 140 -11.67 -11.66 -3.06
N VAL A 141 -10.77 -12.65 -3.16
CA VAL A 141 -11.07 -14.07 -2.92
C VAL A 141 -10.22 -14.66 -1.79
N ILE A 142 -8.93 -14.31 -1.75
CA ILE A 142 -7.95 -14.81 -0.76
C ILE A 142 -7.46 -13.69 0.15
N ALA A 143 -6.56 -14.03 1.08
CA ALA A 143 -5.91 -13.13 2.02
C ALA A 143 -6.88 -12.37 2.95
N ASP A 144 -6.34 -11.69 3.95
CA ASP A 144 -7.07 -11.02 5.02
C ASP A 144 -6.16 -9.96 5.69
N PRO A 145 -6.63 -9.26 6.74
CA PRO A 145 -5.78 -8.30 7.44
C PRO A 145 -4.52 -8.88 8.09
N ASP A 146 -4.41 -10.19 8.32
CA ASP A 146 -3.17 -10.78 8.85
C ASP A 146 -2.09 -10.81 7.78
N VAL A 147 -2.43 -11.24 6.56
CA VAL A 147 -1.50 -11.25 5.41
C VAL A 147 -0.97 -9.85 5.10
N TYR A 148 -1.81 -8.82 5.21
CA TYR A 148 -1.45 -7.42 4.91
C TYR A 148 -1.09 -6.59 6.16
N ASN A 149 -0.86 -7.23 7.31
CA ASN A 149 -0.56 -6.55 8.57
C ASN A 149 0.65 -5.60 8.44
N ALA A 150 1.72 -6.05 7.79
CA ALA A 150 2.96 -5.27 7.65
C ALA A 150 2.75 -3.95 6.90
N SER A 151 1.88 -3.93 5.90
CA SER A 151 1.54 -2.72 5.15
C SER A 151 0.70 -1.74 5.99
N ALA A 152 -0.37 -2.24 6.60
CA ALA A 152 -1.28 -1.41 7.40
C ALA A 152 -0.55 -0.83 8.62
N GLN A 153 0.21 -1.66 9.34
CA GLN A 153 1.04 -1.23 10.45
C GLN A 153 2.13 -0.24 9.98
N GLY A 154 2.85 -0.55 8.89
CA GLY A 154 3.91 0.30 8.36
C GLY A 154 3.42 1.70 7.98
N LEU A 155 2.22 1.81 7.39
CA LEU A 155 1.59 3.10 7.11
C LEU A 155 1.25 3.86 8.39
N ALA A 156 0.66 3.21 9.39
CA ALA A 156 0.31 3.85 10.67
C ALA A 156 1.57 4.41 11.36
N GLU A 157 2.63 3.61 11.43
CA GLU A 157 3.89 3.99 12.07
C GLU A 157 4.61 5.14 11.34
N GLN A 158 4.57 5.17 10.00
CA GLN A 158 5.28 6.19 9.22
C GLN A 158 4.51 7.51 9.06
N THR A 159 3.18 7.46 9.17
CA THR A 159 2.31 8.65 9.03
C THR A 159 1.93 9.26 10.37
N GLY A 160 1.96 8.49 11.46
CA GLY A 160 1.36 8.91 12.73
C GLY A 160 -0.17 9.00 12.64
N ALA A 161 -0.78 8.28 11.70
CA ALA A 161 -2.23 8.18 11.52
C ALA A 161 -2.75 6.87 12.13
N ILE A 162 -4.05 6.85 12.46
CA ILE A 162 -4.76 5.60 12.70
C ILE A 162 -4.97 4.92 11.36
N VAL A 163 -4.62 3.64 11.24
CA VAL A 163 -5.00 2.81 10.08
C VAL A 163 -6.13 1.88 10.48
N VAL A 164 -7.26 1.96 9.78
CA VAL A 164 -8.43 1.08 9.93
C VAL A 164 -8.40 0.06 8.79
N SER A 165 -7.86 -1.12 9.05
CA SER A 165 -7.79 -2.23 8.10
C SER A 165 -9.11 -3.00 8.08
N VAL A 166 -9.72 -3.09 6.89
CA VAL A 166 -11.08 -3.62 6.72
C VAL A 166 -11.05 -5.10 6.30
N ALA A 167 -11.65 -5.97 7.11
CA ALA A 167 -11.87 -7.38 6.76
C ALA A 167 -13.18 -7.54 5.95
N TYR A 168 -13.20 -7.04 4.72
CA TYR A 168 -14.36 -7.13 3.85
C TYR A 168 -14.69 -8.59 3.49
N ARG A 169 -15.96 -8.89 3.20
CA ARG A 169 -16.35 -10.25 2.83
C ARG A 169 -15.80 -10.64 1.45
N ARG A 170 -15.32 -11.87 1.35
CA ARG A 170 -14.60 -12.41 0.18
C ARG A 170 -15.50 -13.28 -0.68
N ALA A 171 -15.21 -13.28 -1.97
CA ALA A 171 -15.79 -14.22 -2.91
C ALA A 171 -15.13 -15.61 -2.80
N PRO A 172 -15.79 -16.69 -3.25
CA PRO A 172 -17.09 -16.73 -3.93
C PRO A 172 -18.30 -16.73 -3.00
N GLU A 173 -18.10 -16.81 -1.68
CA GLU A 173 -19.21 -16.79 -0.71
C GLU A 173 -19.99 -15.48 -0.79
N HIS A 174 -19.28 -14.38 -1.04
CA HIS A 174 -19.82 -13.05 -1.23
C HIS A 174 -19.26 -12.43 -2.51
N LYS A 175 -19.92 -12.70 -3.63
CA LYS A 175 -19.54 -12.21 -4.96
C LYS A 175 -19.74 -10.71 -5.11
N PHE A 176 -19.27 -10.16 -6.22
CA PHE A 176 -19.53 -8.78 -6.62
C PHE A 176 -21.04 -8.44 -6.51
N PRO A 177 -21.42 -7.27 -5.95
CA PRO A 177 -20.58 -6.17 -5.46
C PRO A 177 -20.36 -6.16 -3.93
N THR A 178 -20.41 -7.30 -3.23
CA THR A 178 -20.38 -7.31 -1.75
C THR A 178 -19.14 -6.65 -1.17
N ALA A 179 -17.94 -6.95 -1.68
CA ALA A 179 -16.71 -6.34 -1.18
C ALA A 179 -16.69 -4.81 -1.34
N HIS A 180 -17.20 -4.27 -2.47
CA HIS A 180 -17.34 -2.82 -2.68
C HIS A 180 -18.28 -2.18 -1.66
N ASN A 181 -19.42 -2.82 -1.40
CA ASN A 181 -20.39 -2.33 -0.42
C ASN A 181 -19.82 -2.37 1.01
N ASP A 182 -19.11 -3.44 1.38
CA ASP A 182 -18.45 -3.58 2.68
C ASP A 182 -17.35 -2.53 2.87
N ALA A 183 -16.53 -2.31 1.83
CA ALA A 183 -15.47 -1.30 1.86
C ALA A 183 -16.03 0.11 2.07
N PHE A 184 -17.13 0.44 1.39
CA PHE A 184 -17.80 1.73 1.55
C PHE A 184 -18.50 1.86 2.91
N ALA A 185 -19.16 0.80 3.40
CA ALA A 185 -19.78 0.81 4.72
C ALA A 185 -18.75 1.03 5.84
N ALA A 186 -17.55 0.44 5.73
CA ALA A 186 -16.44 0.71 6.63
C ALA A 186 -16.00 2.18 6.57
N TYR A 187 -15.91 2.76 5.37
CA TYR A 187 -15.58 4.17 5.21
C TYR A 187 -16.63 5.08 5.85
N GLU A 188 -17.92 4.84 5.59
CA GLU A 188 -19.02 5.57 6.22
C GLU A 188 -18.99 5.45 7.75
N TRP A 189 -18.67 4.27 8.26
CA TRP A 189 -18.50 4.05 9.69
C TRP A 189 -17.37 4.92 10.24
N VAL A 190 -16.21 4.96 9.57
CA VAL A 190 -15.07 5.79 9.98
C VAL A 190 -15.43 7.28 9.94
N VAL A 191 -16.08 7.76 8.88
CA VAL A 191 -16.53 9.17 8.79
C VAL A 191 -17.43 9.54 9.98
N LYS A 192 -18.32 8.62 10.40
CA LYS A 192 -19.25 8.84 11.52
C LYS A 192 -18.58 8.68 12.91
N ASN A 193 -17.55 7.84 13.02
CA ASN A 193 -16.98 7.41 14.29
C ASN A 193 -15.50 7.82 14.51
N ALA A 194 -14.89 8.60 13.62
CA ALA A 194 -13.48 8.97 13.73
C ALA A 194 -13.13 9.52 15.13
N ALA A 195 -13.95 10.42 15.67
CA ALA A 195 -13.72 10.99 17.00
C ALA A 195 -13.71 9.93 18.12
N SER A 196 -14.55 8.89 18.05
CA SER A 196 -14.62 7.84 19.09
C SER A 196 -13.40 6.92 19.08
N ILE A 197 -12.70 6.83 17.96
CA ILE A 197 -11.43 6.11 17.83
C ILE A 197 -10.20 7.02 17.97
N LYS A 198 -10.37 8.26 18.48
CA LYS A 198 -9.33 9.30 18.58
C LYS A 198 -8.81 9.83 17.24
N GLY A 199 -9.55 9.58 16.16
CA GLY A 199 -9.29 10.10 14.82
C GLY A 199 -9.90 11.48 14.58
N ASP A 200 -9.32 12.24 13.65
CA ASP A 200 -9.83 13.52 13.16
C ASP A 200 -10.79 13.26 12.00
N PRO A 201 -12.10 13.53 12.16
CA PRO A 201 -13.08 13.29 11.11
C PRO A 201 -12.83 14.10 9.84
N LYS A 202 -12.01 15.16 9.89
CA LYS A 202 -11.69 16.00 8.73
C LYS A 202 -10.44 15.52 7.98
N LYS A 203 -9.69 14.55 8.53
CA LYS A 203 -8.41 14.08 7.98
C LYS A 203 -8.45 12.59 7.69
N ILE A 204 -9.34 12.20 6.79
CA ILE A 204 -9.53 10.81 6.38
C ILE A 204 -8.96 10.60 4.98
N ALA A 205 -8.12 9.59 4.80
CA ALA A 205 -7.64 9.12 3.50
C ALA A 205 -8.03 7.64 3.31
N VAL A 206 -7.92 7.15 2.08
CA VAL A 206 -8.10 5.73 1.75
C VAL A 206 -6.84 5.16 1.13
N ALA A 207 -6.56 3.89 1.39
CA ALA A 207 -5.43 3.19 0.81
C ALA A 207 -5.78 1.73 0.53
N GLY A 208 -5.15 1.14 -0.47
CA GLY A 208 -5.29 -0.29 -0.67
C GLY A 208 -4.35 -0.84 -1.73
N GLU A 209 -4.25 -2.16 -1.73
CA GLU A 209 -3.31 -2.92 -2.56
C GLU A 209 -4.05 -3.88 -3.48
N SER A 210 -3.70 -3.94 -4.76
CA SER A 210 -4.29 -4.88 -5.72
C SER A 210 -5.82 -4.71 -5.81
N ALA A 211 -6.59 -5.74 -5.48
CA ALA A 211 -8.04 -5.67 -5.28
C ALA A 211 -8.46 -4.60 -4.26
N GLY A 212 -7.69 -4.42 -3.18
CA GLY A 212 -7.90 -3.35 -2.21
C GLY A 212 -7.67 -1.95 -2.78
N GLY A 213 -6.74 -1.82 -3.74
CA GLY A 213 -6.56 -0.57 -4.50
C GLY A 213 -7.80 -0.26 -5.34
N ASN A 214 -8.41 -1.27 -5.93
CA ASN A 214 -9.70 -1.12 -6.61
C ASN A 214 -10.81 -0.66 -5.63
N LEU A 215 -10.89 -1.27 -4.45
CA LEU A 215 -11.87 -0.89 -3.42
C LEU A 215 -11.66 0.55 -2.92
N ALA A 216 -10.42 0.98 -2.67
CA ALA A 216 -10.10 2.34 -2.23
C ALA A 216 -10.56 3.40 -3.25
N ALA A 217 -10.32 3.15 -4.55
CA ALA A 217 -10.79 4.03 -5.61
C ALA A 217 -12.32 4.09 -5.66
N ASN A 218 -12.99 2.94 -5.57
CA ASN A 218 -14.45 2.88 -5.53
C ASN A 218 -15.07 3.57 -4.32
N VAL A 219 -14.42 3.49 -3.15
CA VAL A 219 -14.88 4.22 -1.97
C VAL A 219 -14.90 5.72 -2.23
N SER A 220 -13.87 6.24 -2.93
CA SER A 220 -13.83 7.65 -3.33
C SER A 220 -14.94 8.00 -4.33
N ILE A 221 -15.19 7.14 -5.32
CA ILE A 221 -16.30 7.29 -6.30
C ILE A 221 -17.65 7.31 -5.56
N MET A 222 -17.90 6.32 -4.70
CA MET A 222 -19.14 6.21 -3.95
C MET A 222 -19.33 7.37 -2.97
N ALA A 223 -18.26 7.85 -2.33
CA ALA A 223 -18.31 9.01 -1.45
C ALA A 223 -18.74 10.27 -2.22
N ARG A 224 -18.13 10.51 -3.39
CA ARG A 224 -18.53 11.61 -4.30
C ARG A 224 -20.01 11.51 -4.66
N ASP A 225 -20.42 10.36 -5.20
CA ASP A 225 -21.74 10.17 -5.79
C ASP A 225 -22.85 10.25 -4.74
N LYS A 226 -22.57 9.74 -3.52
CA LYS A 226 -23.50 9.78 -2.37
C LYS A 226 -23.38 11.05 -1.54
N LYS A 227 -22.51 12.00 -1.91
CA LYS A 227 -22.25 13.25 -1.18
C LYS A 227 -21.85 13.00 0.29
N ILE A 228 -21.10 11.93 0.52
CA ILE A 228 -20.39 11.69 1.77
C ILE A 228 -19.05 12.41 1.70
N MET A 229 -18.47 12.75 2.86
CA MET A 229 -17.16 13.40 2.93
C MET A 229 -16.15 12.63 2.06
N LEU A 230 -15.54 13.32 1.10
CA LEU A 230 -14.50 12.74 0.25
C LEU A 230 -13.22 12.49 1.06
N PRO A 231 -12.49 11.40 0.79
CA PRO A 231 -11.15 11.23 1.33
C PRO A 231 -10.26 12.39 0.90
N LEU A 232 -9.35 12.85 1.74
CA LEU A 232 -8.38 13.89 1.37
C LEU A 232 -7.38 13.40 0.31
N HIS A 233 -7.11 12.09 0.30
CA HIS A 233 -6.16 11.46 -0.61
C HIS A 233 -6.48 9.96 -0.78
N GLN A 234 -6.09 9.39 -1.91
CA GLN A 234 -6.14 7.94 -2.13
C GLN A 234 -4.78 7.37 -2.54
N ILE A 235 -4.33 6.30 -1.87
CA ILE A 235 -3.12 5.54 -2.23
C ILE A 235 -3.53 4.22 -2.87
N LEU A 236 -3.21 4.03 -4.15
CA LEU A 236 -3.57 2.84 -4.92
C LEU A 236 -2.29 2.09 -5.30
N VAL A 237 -2.01 0.98 -4.62
CA VAL A 237 -0.82 0.18 -4.88
C VAL A 237 -1.19 -0.96 -5.82
N TYR A 238 -0.52 -1.02 -6.98
CA TYR A 238 -0.71 -1.95 -8.11
C TYR A 238 -2.18 -2.36 -8.31
N PRO A 239 -3.10 -1.38 -8.48
CA PRO A 239 -4.53 -1.65 -8.40
C PRO A 239 -5.01 -2.50 -9.58
N ILE A 240 -6.01 -3.35 -9.33
CA ILE A 240 -6.87 -3.85 -10.42
C ILE A 240 -7.67 -2.66 -10.95
N ALA A 241 -7.52 -2.32 -12.23
CA ALA A 241 -8.19 -1.15 -12.81
C ALA A 241 -8.94 -1.42 -14.10
N GLN A 242 -8.74 -2.58 -14.73
CA GLN A 242 -9.37 -2.95 -15.99
C GLN A 242 -9.47 -4.48 -16.13
N SER A 243 -10.22 -4.98 -17.12
CA SER A 243 -10.55 -6.41 -17.28
C SER A 243 -9.96 -7.08 -18.52
N ASP A 244 -9.33 -6.34 -19.42
CA ASP A 244 -8.56 -6.87 -20.54
C ASP A 244 -7.22 -7.45 -20.06
N MET A 245 -7.13 -8.78 -20.11
CA MET A 245 -5.91 -9.51 -19.73
C MET A 245 -4.93 -9.67 -20.90
N ASN A 246 -4.99 -8.84 -21.93
CA ASN A 246 -4.10 -8.89 -23.11
C ASN A 246 -3.25 -7.64 -23.29
N THR A 247 -3.19 -6.77 -22.29
CA THR A 247 -2.23 -5.66 -22.28
C THR A 247 -0.80 -6.20 -22.35
N ALA A 248 0.15 -5.36 -22.78
CA ALA A 248 1.56 -5.73 -22.89
C ALA A 248 2.14 -6.26 -21.56
N SER A 249 1.74 -5.73 -20.40
CA SER A 249 2.20 -6.26 -19.10
C SER A 249 1.63 -7.64 -18.81
N TYR A 250 0.35 -7.88 -19.11
CA TYR A 250 -0.25 -9.21 -18.98
C TYR A 250 0.40 -10.26 -19.89
N VAL A 251 0.81 -9.87 -21.09
CA VAL A 251 1.53 -10.76 -22.02
C VAL A 251 2.96 -11.01 -21.53
N LYS A 252 3.69 -9.96 -21.19
CA LYS A 252 5.10 -10.04 -20.76
C LYS A 252 5.27 -10.81 -19.45
N TYR A 253 4.39 -10.57 -18.48
CA TYR A 253 4.45 -11.16 -17.14
C TYR A 253 3.40 -12.25 -16.92
N ALA A 254 3.00 -12.93 -18.01
CA ALA A 254 1.97 -13.96 -17.99
C ALA A 254 2.25 -15.10 -16.98
N ASN A 255 3.53 -15.39 -16.73
CA ASN A 255 4.02 -16.46 -15.85
C ASN A 255 4.68 -15.93 -14.57
N ALA A 256 4.56 -14.65 -14.26
CA ALA A 256 5.21 -14.05 -13.10
C ALA A 256 4.73 -14.65 -11.77
N LYS A 257 5.48 -14.41 -10.69
CA LYS A 257 5.11 -14.77 -9.33
C LYS A 257 5.24 -13.53 -8.43
N PRO A 258 4.44 -13.39 -7.37
CA PRO A 258 3.40 -14.34 -6.93
C PRO A 258 2.13 -14.29 -7.80
N LEU A 259 1.92 -13.24 -8.59
CA LEU A 259 0.73 -13.08 -9.45
C LEU A 259 1.05 -13.37 -10.92
N ASN A 260 0.15 -14.10 -11.59
CA ASN A 260 0.24 -14.43 -13.01
C ASN A 260 -1.10 -14.20 -13.75
N LYS A 261 -1.11 -14.33 -15.08
CA LYS A 261 -2.32 -14.11 -15.89
C LYS A 261 -3.44 -15.14 -15.59
N ALA A 262 -3.08 -16.40 -15.36
CA ALA A 262 -4.05 -17.46 -15.06
C ALA A 262 -4.78 -17.23 -13.73
N MET A 263 -4.06 -16.73 -12.72
CA MET A 263 -4.61 -16.31 -11.43
C MET A 263 -5.59 -15.15 -11.59
N MET A 264 -5.30 -14.16 -12.43
CA MET A 264 -6.24 -13.06 -12.70
C MET A 264 -7.56 -13.56 -13.31
N ALA A 265 -7.50 -14.52 -14.23
CA ALA A 265 -8.70 -15.17 -14.77
C ALA A 265 -9.46 -15.95 -13.68
N TRP A 266 -8.75 -16.66 -12.80
CA TRP A 266 -9.34 -17.39 -11.67
C TRP A 266 -9.99 -16.45 -10.65
N PHE A 267 -9.34 -15.35 -10.27
CA PHE A 267 -9.90 -14.33 -9.39
C PHE A 267 -11.19 -13.75 -9.96
N THR A 268 -11.14 -13.34 -11.24
CA THR A 268 -12.31 -12.78 -11.93
C THR A 268 -13.48 -13.76 -11.90
N LYS A 269 -13.24 -15.02 -12.30
CA LYS A 269 -14.28 -16.07 -12.32
C LYS A 269 -14.92 -16.32 -10.95
N ASN A 270 -14.12 -16.32 -9.89
CA ASN A 270 -14.64 -16.53 -8.54
C ASN A 270 -15.38 -15.30 -8.00
N TYR A 271 -14.95 -14.10 -8.41
CA TYR A 271 -15.48 -12.84 -7.90
C TYR A 271 -16.81 -12.43 -8.51
N VAL A 272 -16.96 -12.55 -9.84
CA VAL A 272 -18.16 -12.09 -10.55
C VAL A 272 -19.26 -13.14 -10.59
N ASN A 273 -20.52 -12.71 -10.67
CA ASN A 273 -21.67 -13.57 -10.96
C ASN A 273 -21.70 -13.97 -12.43
N THR A 274 -21.38 -13.03 -13.33
CA THR A 274 -21.21 -13.27 -14.76
C THR A 274 -19.96 -12.58 -15.29
N MET A 275 -19.30 -13.15 -16.30
CA MET A 275 -18.08 -12.54 -16.87
C MET A 275 -18.30 -11.15 -17.46
N SER A 276 -19.55 -10.78 -17.80
CA SER A 276 -19.88 -9.44 -18.26
C SER A 276 -19.66 -8.36 -17.19
N GLU A 277 -19.84 -8.71 -15.91
CA GLU A 277 -19.63 -7.78 -14.79
C GLU A 277 -18.18 -7.35 -14.63
N ALA A 278 -17.20 -8.09 -15.20
CA ALA A 278 -15.81 -7.65 -15.19
C ALA A 278 -15.62 -6.28 -15.87
N LYS A 279 -16.50 -5.91 -16.79
CA LYS A 279 -16.52 -4.61 -17.48
C LYS A 279 -17.24 -3.51 -16.70
N ASP A 280 -17.92 -3.84 -15.60
CA ASP A 280 -18.59 -2.86 -14.74
C ASP A 280 -17.56 -1.81 -14.28
N PRO A 281 -17.90 -0.50 -14.32
CA PRO A 281 -16.96 0.57 -13.96
C PRO A 281 -16.43 0.48 -12.53
N ARG A 282 -17.08 -0.29 -11.64
CA ARG A 282 -16.57 -0.56 -10.29
C ARG A 282 -15.43 -1.58 -10.29
N ILE A 283 -15.30 -2.42 -11.30
CA ILE A 283 -14.15 -3.32 -11.47
C ILE A 283 -13.17 -2.71 -12.48
N SER A 284 -13.65 -2.39 -13.68
CA SER A 284 -12.89 -1.71 -14.72
C SER A 284 -12.93 -0.19 -14.53
N LEU A 285 -12.23 0.30 -13.51
CA LEU A 285 -12.12 1.72 -13.13
C LEU A 285 -11.75 2.67 -14.28
N VAL A 286 -11.01 2.20 -15.29
CA VAL A 286 -10.69 3.00 -16.49
C VAL A 286 -11.92 3.44 -17.29
N ASN A 287 -13.08 2.83 -17.03
CA ASN A 287 -14.38 3.14 -17.64
C ASN A 287 -15.31 3.93 -16.69
N ALA A 288 -14.88 4.21 -15.45
CA ALA A 288 -15.69 4.93 -14.47
C ALA A 288 -15.69 6.45 -14.74
N ASP A 289 -16.66 7.16 -14.14
CA ASP A 289 -16.53 8.60 -13.98
C ASP A 289 -15.53 8.91 -12.87
N LEU A 290 -14.37 9.44 -13.26
CA LEU A 290 -13.25 9.75 -12.38
C LEU A 290 -13.16 11.24 -12.03
N LYS A 291 -14.06 12.08 -12.55
CA LYS A 291 -14.03 13.53 -12.31
C LYS A 291 -14.33 13.85 -10.85
N GLY A 292 -13.56 14.78 -10.26
CA GLY A 292 -13.79 15.22 -8.88
C GLY A 292 -13.39 14.19 -7.81
N LEU A 293 -12.62 13.16 -8.18
CA LEU A 293 -11.99 12.27 -7.21
C LEU A 293 -10.81 12.97 -6.50
N PRO A 294 -10.43 12.51 -5.29
CA PRO A 294 -9.36 13.14 -4.53
C PRO A 294 -8.00 12.95 -5.18
N PRO A 295 -7.00 13.79 -4.82
CA PRO A 295 -5.61 13.57 -5.20
C PRO A 295 -5.20 12.13 -4.97
N THR A 296 -4.51 11.57 -5.95
CA THR A 296 -4.29 10.12 -6.06
C THR A 296 -2.81 9.82 -6.22
N THR A 297 -2.28 8.94 -5.37
CA THR A 297 -0.96 8.34 -5.60
C THR A 297 -1.14 6.92 -6.13
N ILE A 298 -0.48 6.60 -7.24
CA ILE A 298 -0.44 5.24 -7.79
C ILE A 298 0.98 4.70 -7.68
N ILE A 299 1.13 3.52 -7.10
CA ILE A 299 2.41 2.81 -7.00
C ILE A 299 2.29 1.54 -7.84
N THR A 300 3.23 1.27 -8.73
CA THR A 300 3.22 0.05 -9.56
C THR A 300 4.51 -0.73 -9.39
N ALA A 301 4.46 -2.05 -9.64
CA ALA A 301 5.62 -2.92 -9.68
C ALA A 301 5.96 -3.25 -11.14
N GLU A 302 7.23 -3.29 -11.50
CA GLU A 302 7.67 -3.61 -12.87
C GLU A 302 7.23 -5.01 -13.30
N ILE A 303 7.49 -6.03 -12.47
CA ILE A 303 7.26 -7.45 -12.80
C ILE A 303 5.86 -7.85 -12.35
N ASP A 304 4.86 -7.29 -13.03
CA ASP A 304 3.46 -7.42 -12.63
C ASP A 304 2.53 -7.41 -13.86
N PRO A 305 1.63 -8.41 -14.02
CA PRO A 305 0.59 -8.34 -15.05
C PRO A 305 -0.27 -7.07 -14.95
N LEU A 306 -0.50 -6.56 -13.73
CA LEU A 306 -1.28 -5.35 -13.45
C LEU A 306 -0.49 -4.03 -13.58
N ASN A 307 0.77 -4.08 -14.04
CA ASN A 307 1.56 -2.86 -14.21
C ASN A 307 0.86 -1.82 -15.10
N GLN A 308 0.27 -2.24 -16.22
CA GLN A 308 -0.44 -1.33 -17.11
C GLN A 308 -1.81 -0.90 -16.57
N ASP A 309 -2.48 -1.69 -15.72
CA ASP A 309 -3.72 -1.27 -15.07
C ASP A 309 -3.52 0.03 -14.29
N GLY A 310 -2.48 0.09 -13.46
CA GLY A 310 -2.14 1.28 -12.69
C GLY A 310 -1.77 2.48 -13.59
N LYS A 311 -1.03 2.24 -14.68
CA LYS A 311 -0.63 3.30 -15.63
C LYS A 311 -1.84 3.85 -16.40
N MET A 312 -2.71 2.99 -16.91
CA MET A 312 -3.94 3.38 -17.59
C MET A 312 -4.87 4.16 -16.65
N LEU A 313 -5.00 3.72 -15.38
CA LEU A 313 -5.80 4.44 -14.39
C LEU A 313 -5.22 5.82 -14.09
N ALA A 314 -3.89 5.95 -13.97
CA ALA A 314 -3.22 7.24 -13.78
C ALA A 314 -3.55 8.21 -14.92
N GLU A 315 -3.44 7.75 -16.18
CA GLU A 315 -3.78 8.54 -17.36
C GLU A 315 -5.25 8.98 -17.35
N LYS A 316 -6.18 8.06 -17.04
CA LYS A 316 -7.62 8.35 -16.98
C LYS A 316 -7.97 9.34 -15.88
N LEU A 317 -7.37 9.22 -14.70
CA LEU A 317 -7.53 10.16 -13.59
C LEU A 317 -7.00 11.56 -13.97
N SER A 318 -5.80 11.64 -14.56
CA SER A 318 -5.24 12.91 -15.02
C SER A 318 -6.09 13.56 -16.11
N ALA A 319 -6.59 12.77 -17.07
CA ALA A 319 -7.50 13.26 -18.11
C ALA A 319 -8.85 13.76 -17.53
N ALA A 320 -9.28 13.22 -16.39
CA ALA A 320 -10.46 13.68 -15.65
C ALA A 320 -10.19 14.91 -14.75
N GLY A 321 -8.98 15.45 -14.75
CA GLY A 321 -8.58 16.63 -13.98
C GLY A 321 -8.17 16.32 -12.52
N VAL A 322 -7.93 15.06 -12.17
CA VAL A 322 -7.45 14.66 -10.84
C VAL A 322 -5.94 14.88 -10.75
N LYS A 323 -5.46 15.40 -9.62
CA LYS A 323 -4.03 15.46 -9.32
C LYS A 323 -3.52 14.04 -9.09
N VAL A 324 -2.61 13.57 -9.95
CA VAL A 324 -2.06 12.21 -9.88
C VAL A 324 -0.55 12.25 -9.70
N ASP A 325 -0.07 11.47 -8.73
CA ASP A 325 1.33 11.17 -8.50
C ASP A 325 1.55 9.67 -8.77
N SER A 326 2.25 9.28 -9.85
CA SER A 326 2.48 7.86 -10.17
C SER A 326 3.96 7.49 -10.08
N LYS A 327 4.26 6.31 -9.53
CA LYS A 327 5.64 5.79 -9.44
C LYS A 327 5.69 4.29 -9.71
N ASP A 328 6.57 3.90 -10.63
CA ASP A 328 6.89 2.52 -10.99
C ASP A 328 8.17 2.08 -10.27
N TYR A 329 8.12 0.93 -9.60
CA TYR A 329 9.25 0.35 -8.88
C TYR A 329 9.83 -0.81 -9.67
N THR A 330 11.08 -0.65 -10.11
CA THR A 330 11.81 -1.61 -10.93
C THR A 330 12.39 -2.76 -10.11
N GLY A 331 12.37 -3.97 -10.67
CA GLY A 331 12.95 -5.18 -10.09
C GLY A 331 12.14 -5.80 -8.95
N VAL A 332 10.90 -5.36 -8.74
CA VAL A 332 9.95 -5.94 -7.79
C VAL A 332 8.73 -6.53 -8.49
N THR A 333 8.05 -7.46 -7.80
CA THR A 333 6.84 -8.13 -8.29
C THR A 333 5.57 -7.54 -7.69
N HIS A 334 4.40 -8.01 -8.14
CA HIS A 334 3.15 -7.85 -7.40
C HIS A 334 3.30 -8.31 -5.93
N GLU A 335 2.53 -7.74 -5.00
CA GLU A 335 2.59 -7.96 -3.54
C GLU A 335 3.82 -7.41 -2.80
N PHE A 336 4.73 -6.66 -3.45
CA PHE A 336 5.98 -6.25 -2.79
C PHE A 336 5.80 -5.27 -1.62
N PHE A 337 4.71 -4.50 -1.57
CA PHE A 337 4.61 -3.31 -0.71
C PHE A 337 4.71 -3.63 0.79
N GLY A 338 4.21 -4.78 1.23
CA GLY A 338 4.30 -5.25 2.62
C GLY A 338 5.67 -5.79 3.03
N MET A 339 6.63 -5.92 2.11
CA MET A 339 7.91 -6.59 2.34
C MET A 339 9.03 -5.68 2.85
N ALA A 340 8.70 -4.52 3.41
CA ALA A 340 9.65 -3.44 3.74
C ALA A 340 10.79 -3.83 4.71
N ILE A 341 10.62 -4.91 5.47
CA ILE A 341 11.64 -5.43 6.38
C ILE A 341 12.83 -6.08 5.63
N ILE A 342 12.61 -6.57 4.40
CA ILE A 342 13.65 -7.24 3.60
C ILE A 342 13.85 -6.65 2.20
N VAL A 343 12.81 -6.11 1.54
CA VAL A 343 12.90 -5.55 0.19
C VAL A 343 13.08 -4.02 0.27
N PRO A 344 14.23 -3.45 -0.15
CA PRO A 344 14.48 -2.01 -0.08
C PRO A 344 13.46 -1.16 -0.84
N GLU A 345 13.00 -1.65 -1.99
CA GLU A 345 11.99 -0.98 -2.82
C GLU A 345 10.64 -0.90 -2.12
N ALA A 346 10.26 -1.93 -1.36
CA ALA A 346 9.05 -1.93 -0.54
C ALA A 346 9.13 -0.85 0.54
N LYS A 347 10.27 -0.75 1.23
CA LYS A 347 10.53 0.31 2.22
C LYS A 347 10.43 1.70 1.58
N GLN A 348 11.00 1.88 0.40
CA GLN A 348 10.91 3.14 -0.35
C GLN A 348 9.48 3.44 -0.81
N ALA A 349 8.70 2.43 -1.21
CA ALA A 349 7.29 2.59 -1.61
C ALA A 349 6.41 2.98 -0.43
N GLN A 350 6.58 2.34 0.73
CA GLN A 350 5.85 2.73 1.94
C GLN A 350 6.21 4.15 2.39
N ALA A 351 7.51 4.52 2.35
CA ALA A 351 7.96 5.87 2.69
C ALA A 351 7.33 6.93 1.76
N TYR A 352 7.27 6.63 0.46
CA TYR A 352 6.64 7.50 -0.52
C TYR A 352 5.13 7.65 -0.28
N ALA A 353 4.42 6.55 -0.03
CA ALA A 353 3.00 6.60 0.32
C ALA A 353 2.77 7.43 1.60
N ALA A 354 3.58 7.21 2.63
CA ALA A 354 3.50 7.94 3.89
C ALA A 354 3.80 9.44 3.72
N GLU A 355 4.75 9.82 2.86
CA GLU A 355 5.02 11.21 2.52
C GLU A 355 3.79 11.89 1.90
N LYS A 356 3.17 11.25 0.90
CA LYS A 356 1.98 11.79 0.21
C LYS A 356 0.80 11.93 1.17
N LEU A 357 0.58 10.94 2.03
CA LEU A 357 -0.45 11.00 3.07
C LEU A 357 -0.20 12.12 4.08
N LYS A 358 1.03 12.26 4.59
CA LYS A 358 1.39 13.34 5.52
C LYS A 358 1.24 14.72 4.88
N ALA A 359 1.52 14.85 3.59
CA ALA A 359 1.29 16.10 2.87
C ALA A 359 -0.21 16.43 2.75
N ALA A 360 -1.07 15.43 2.53
CA ALA A 360 -2.51 15.61 2.43
C ALA A 360 -3.20 15.91 3.77
N PHE A 361 -2.61 15.49 4.90
CA PHE A 361 -3.16 15.73 6.25
C PHE A 361 -2.77 17.08 6.86
N LYS A 362 -1.92 17.86 6.21
CA LYS A 362 -1.57 19.22 6.62
C LYS A 362 -2.66 20.18 6.14
#